data_AF-A0A6N2N1Z4-F1
#
_entry.id   AF-A0A6N2N1Z4-F1
#
_cell.length_a   1.000
_cell.length_b   1.000
_cell.length_c   1.000
_cell.angle_alpha   90.00
_cell.angle_beta   90.00
_cell.angle_gamma   90.00
#
_symmetry.space_group_name_H-M   'P 1'
#
loop_
_entity.id
_entity.type
_entity.pdbx_description
1 polymer ?
#
loop_
_entity_poly.entity_id
_entity_poly.type
_entity_poly.pdbx_seq_one_letter_code
_entity_poly.pdbx_strand_id
1 'polypeptide(L)'
;MGAVTSTMAAKFAFFPPSPPSYELEEEEEAEDCGKKLRMVTGVSVRNNNNRKNVDVLRLETKRGNQVVAVYFKNPAASLTMLYSHGNAADLGQMYDLFCELSLHLRVNLMGYDYSGYGKSAGKPTEQNTYADIEAAYRCLEEKYGVKEEDVILYGQSVGSGPTLDLATRLPKLRAVVLHSPIASGLRVMYPVKKTYWFDIYKNIDKIPLVNWNC
;
A
#
# COMPACT_ATOMS: atom_id res chain seq x y z
N MET A 1 5.85 25.01 10.88
CA MET A 1 6.03 24.59 12.29
C MET A 1 5.00 23.50 12.67
N GLY A 2 4.89 22.42 11.90
CA GLY A 2 3.75 21.47 11.98
C GLY A 2 4.12 19.98 12.06
N ALA A 3 5.38 19.64 12.33
CA ALA A 3 5.86 18.25 12.30
C ALA A 3 5.83 17.53 13.67
N VAL A 4 5.55 18.23 14.77
CA VAL A 4 5.80 17.73 16.13
C VAL A 4 4.56 17.13 16.81
N THR A 5 3.34 17.48 16.38
CA THR A 5 2.10 17.00 17.03
C THR A 5 1.49 15.73 16.41
N SER A 6 1.96 15.28 15.23
CA SER A 6 1.41 14.08 14.57
C SER A 6 1.91 12.76 15.17
N THR A 7 2.99 12.76 15.96
CA THR A 7 3.62 11.55 16.50
C THR A 7 2.80 10.84 17.58
N MET A 8 2.02 11.57 18.40
CA MET A 8 1.14 10.94 19.39
C MET A 8 -0.10 10.35 18.74
N ALA A 9 -0.75 11.08 17.82
CA ALA A 9 -1.91 10.57 17.08
C ALA A 9 -1.57 9.32 16.26
N ALA A 10 -0.37 9.29 15.64
CA ALA A 10 0.12 8.12 14.92
C ALA A 10 0.21 6.86 15.82
N LYS A 11 0.69 6.99 17.06
CA LYS A 11 0.77 5.84 17.99
C LYS A 11 -0.58 5.21 18.34
N PHE A 12 -1.67 5.96 18.23
CA PHE A 12 -3.03 5.43 18.46
C PHE A 12 -3.72 4.98 17.17
N ALA A 13 -3.16 5.32 16.01
CA ALA A 13 -3.76 5.03 14.71
C ALA A 13 -3.17 3.80 14.02
N PHE A 14 -1.95 3.38 14.37
CA PHE A 14 -1.25 2.29 13.69
C PHE A 14 -0.87 1.18 14.66
N PHE A 15 -1.32 -0.04 14.34
CA PHE A 15 -1.08 -1.24 15.12
C PHE A 15 -0.45 -2.31 14.23
N PRO A 16 0.80 -2.15 13.75
CA PRO A 16 1.46 -3.16 12.94
C PRO A 16 1.53 -4.51 13.68
N PRO A 17 1.36 -5.65 12.99
CA PRO A 17 1.56 -6.97 13.59
C PRO A 17 2.94 -7.09 14.26
N SER A 18 2.97 -7.65 15.47
CA SER A 18 4.21 -7.88 16.22
C SER A 18 4.14 -9.27 16.88
N PRO A 19 4.94 -10.25 16.43
CA PRO A 19 5.89 -10.17 15.31
C PRO A 19 5.21 -10.03 13.93
N PRO A 20 5.95 -9.58 12.88
CA PRO A 20 5.50 -9.65 11.50
C PRO A 20 5.07 -11.06 11.09
N SER A 21 4.11 -11.18 10.18
CA SER A 21 3.55 -12.48 9.76
C SER A 21 4.37 -13.19 8.67
N TYR A 22 5.41 -12.54 8.16
CA TYR A 22 6.26 -13.06 7.09
C TYR A 22 7.74 -12.71 7.30
N GLU A 23 8.59 -13.49 6.64
CA GLU A 23 10.04 -13.30 6.54
C GLU A 23 10.45 -13.02 5.10
N LEU A 24 11.63 -12.39 4.92
CA LEU A 24 12.24 -12.15 3.62
C LEU A 24 13.52 -12.95 3.49
N GLU A 25 13.60 -13.75 2.43
CA GLU A 25 14.79 -14.51 2.05
C GLU A 25 15.36 -13.96 0.73
N GLU A 26 16.68 -13.98 0.60
CA GLU A 26 17.35 -13.68 -0.67
C GLU A 26 17.52 -15.00 -1.44
N GLU A 27 17.09 -15.04 -2.70
CA GLU A 27 17.37 -16.17 -3.58
C GLU A 27 18.80 -16.04 -4.13
N GLU A 28 19.63 -17.07 -3.94
CA GLU A 28 21.04 -17.08 -4.35
C GLU A 28 21.24 -17.24 -5.87
N GLU A 29 20.19 -17.63 -6.60
CA GLU A 29 20.22 -17.88 -8.05
C GLU A 29 19.45 -16.79 -8.82
N ALA A 30 20.11 -15.70 -9.17
CA ALA A 30 19.61 -14.78 -10.19
C ALA A 30 20.69 -14.57 -11.26
N GLU A 31 20.48 -15.20 -12.43
CA GLU A 31 21.34 -15.11 -13.62
C GLU A 31 21.28 -13.72 -14.31
N ASP A 32 20.46 -12.79 -13.82
CA ASP A 32 20.34 -11.44 -14.34
C ASP A 32 20.31 -10.42 -13.20
N CYS A 33 20.85 -9.23 -13.48
CA CYS A 33 21.35 -8.21 -12.56
C CYS A 33 20.45 -7.86 -11.35
N GLY A 34 20.54 -8.63 -10.26
CA GLY A 34 19.97 -8.26 -8.96
C GLY A 34 19.56 -9.44 -8.08
N LYS A 35 19.80 -9.33 -6.77
CA LYS A 35 19.32 -10.30 -5.78
C LYS A 35 17.78 -10.35 -5.81
N LYS A 36 17.22 -11.52 -6.07
CA LYS A 36 15.77 -11.72 -6.06
C LYS A 36 15.31 -11.99 -4.64
N LEU A 37 14.30 -11.25 -4.17
CA LEU A 37 13.72 -11.44 -2.85
C LEU A 37 12.55 -12.42 -2.92
N ARG A 38 12.42 -13.22 -1.87
CA ARG A 38 11.31 -14.12 -1.67
C ARG A 38 10.64 -13.83 -0.34
N MET A 39 9.31 -13.83 -0.36
CA MET A 39 8.50 -13.71 0.85
C MET A 39 8.14 -15.10 1.36
N VAL A 40 8.41 -15.36 2.63
CA VAL A 40 8.07 -16.60 3.31
C VAL A 40 6.99 -16.30 4.33
N THR A 41 5.79 -16.83 4.11
CA THR A 41 4.67 -16.76 5.07
C THR A 41 4.45 -18.14 5.68
N GLY A 42 3.88 -18.19 6.89
CA GLY A 42 3.53 -19.46 7.54
C GLY A 42 2.50 -20.30 6.78
N VAL A 43 1.75 -19.69 5.84
CA VAL A 43 0.66 -20.33 5.08
C VAL A 43 1.09 -20.70 3.65
N SER A 44 1.99 -19.93 3.03
CA SER A 44 2.44 -20.14 1.64
C SER A 44 3.34 -21.36 1.44
N VAL A 45 3.54 -22.22 2.45
CA VAL A 45 4.21 -23.52 2.29
C VAL A 45 3.38 -24.49 1.42
N ARG A 46 2.07 -24.25 1.23
CA ARG A 46 1.17 -25.24 0.59
C ARG A 46 1.02 -25.16 -0.94
N ASN A 47 1.21 -24.01 -1.60
CA ASN A 47 0.98 -23.89 -3.06
C ASN A 47 2.21 -23.35 -3.81
N ASN A 48 2.98 -24.27 -4.40
CA ASN A 48 4.25 -23.99 -5.08
C ASN A 48 4.09 -23.29 -6.44
N ASN A 49 2.91 -23.38 -7.07
CA ASN A 49 2.72 -22.99 -8.47
C ASN A 49 2.52 -21.49 -8.73
N ASN A 50 2.09 -20.69 -7.73
CA ASN A 50 1.87 -19.24 -7.91
C ASN A 50 3.12 -18.38 -7.67
N ARG A 51 4.25 -18.98 -7.27
CA ARG A 51 5.47 -18.25 -6.89
C ARG A 51 6.21 -17.58 -8.05
N LYS A 52 6.01 -18.04 -9.29
CA LYS A 52 6.75 -17.51 -10.46
C LYS A 52 6.26 -16.14 -10.95
N ASN A 53 5.04 -15.75 -10.58
CA ASN A 53 4.41 -14.52 -11.07
C ASN A 53 4.38 -13.41 -10.01
N VAL A 54 5.13 -13.55 -8.92
CA VAL A 54 5.15 -12.56 -7.84
C VAL A 54 6.57 -12.02 -7.67
N ASP A 55 6.73 -10.72 -7.84
CA ASP A 55 7.96 -10.02 -7.52
C ASP A 55 7.87 -9.48 -6.08
N VAL A 56 8.90 -9.69 -5.27
CA VAL A 56 9.04 -9.07 -3.94
C VAL A 56 10.12 -8.01 -4.02
N LEU A 57 9.82 -6.80 -3.53
CA LEU A 57 10.61 -5.60 -3.77
C LEU A 57 10.90 -4.88 -2.45
N ARG A 58 12.06 -4.24 -2.40
CA ARG A 58 12.38 -3.18 -1.42
C ARG A 58 12.38 -1.84 -2.16
N LEU A 59 11.50 -0.94 -1.73
CA LEU A 59 11.32 0.37 -2.35
C LEU A 59 11.87 1.46 -1.43
N GLU A 60 12.66 2.36 -2.00
CA GLU A 60 13.15 3.55 -1.29
C GLU A 60 12.13 4.68 -1.39
N THR A 61 11.71 5.17 -0.23
CA THR A 61 10.75 6.26 -0.11
C THR A 61 11.48 7.60 -0.12
N LYS A 62 10.81 8.68 -0.55
CA LYS A 62 11.37 10.04 -0.50
C LYS A 62 11.70 10.54 0.92
N ARG A 63 11.29 9.81 1.95
CA ARG A 63 11.57 10.12 3.36
C ARG A 63 12.71 9.27 3.94
N GLY A 64 13.42 8.51 3.09
CA GLY A 64 14.59 7.71 3.48
C GLY A 64 14.25 6.39 4.18
N ASN A 65 12.98 6.00 4.21
CA ASN A 65 12.60 4.65 4.67
C ASN A 65 12.67 3.68 3.50
N GLN A 66 12.93 2.41 3.82
CA GLN A 66 12.79 1.30 2.89
C GLN A 66 11.53 0.51 3.24
N VAL A 67 10.60 0.40 2.28
CA VAL A 67 9.36 -0.37 2.45
C VAL A 67 9.34 -1.59 1.55
N VAL A 68 8.62 -2.62 1.98
CA VAL A 68 8.46 -3.87 1.23
C VAL A 68 7.21 -3.78 0.37
N ALA A 69 7.30 -4.26 -0.87
CA ALA A 69 6.16 -4.39 -1.77
C ALA A 69 6.16 -5.77 -2.44
N VAL A 70 4.97 -6.21 -2.85
CA VAL A 70 4.75 -7.41 -3.64
C VAL A 70 3.98 -7.04 -4.90
N TYR A 71 4.37 -7.59 -6.04
CA TYR A 71 3.72 -7.35 -7.32
C TYR A 71 3.31 -8.68 -7.96
N PHE A 72 2.00 -8.92 -8.01
CA PHE A 72 1.39 -10.08 -8.65
C PHE A 72 1.11 -9.76 -10.12
N LYS A 73 1.74 -10.53 -11.01
CA LYS A 73 1.55 -10.44 -12.46
C LYS A 73 0.44 -11.38 -12.90
N ASN A 74 -0.51 -10.86 -13.67
CA ASN A 74 -1.49 -11.66 -14.36
C ASN A 74 -1.35 -11.45 -15.88
N PRO A 75 -1.04 -12.50 -16.68
CA PRO A 75 -0.88 -12.37 -18.13
C PRO A 75 -2.10 -11.84 -18.88
N ALA A 76 -3.30 -11.97 -18.30
CA ALA A 76 -4.54 -11.47 -18.89
C ALA A 76 -4.90 -10.04 -18.44
N ALA A 77 -4.05 -9.39 -17.64
CA ALA A 77 -4.35 -8.08 -17.09
C ALA A 77 -4.09 -6.94 -18.07
N SER A 78 -5.09 -6.08 -18.21
CA SER A 78 -4.97 -4.76 -18.85
C SER A 78 -4.96 -3.62 -17.83
N LEU A 79 -5.18 -3.91 -16.54
CA LEU A 79 -5.25 -2.93 -15.46
C LEU A 79 -4.37 -3.39 -14.29
N THR A 80 -3.89 -2.43 -13.52
CA THR A 80 -3.07 -2.67 -12.34
C THR A 80 -3.71 -2.04 -11.11
N MET A 81 -3.94 -2.85 -10.08
CA MET A 81 -4.45 -2.40 -8.79
C MET A 81 -3.30 -2.09 -7.84
N LEU A 82 -3.25 -0.87 -7.30
CA LEU A 82 -2.36 -0.50 -6.19
C LEU A 82 -3.15 -0.53 -4.88
N TYR A 83 -2.83 -1.47 -4.00
CA TYR A 83 -3.60 -1.78 -2.80
C TYR A 83 -2.92 -1.26 -1.52
N SER A 84 -3.56 -0.30 -0.85
CA SER A 84 -3.22 0.16 0.50
C SER A 84 -4.01 -0.64 1.54
N HIS A 85 -3.33 -1.51 2.28
CA HIS A 85 -3.96 -2.44 3.23
C HIS A 85 -4.53 -1.77 4.50
N GLY A 86 -5.38 -2.50 5.21
CA GLY A 86 -5.96 -2.05 6.47
C GLY A 86 -4.94 -1.95 7.61
N ASN A 87 -5.37 -1.40 8.74
CA ASN A 87 -4.60 -1.41 9.97
C ASN A 87 -4.48 -2.85 10.52
N ALA A 88 -3.50 -3.12 11.37
CA ALA A 88 -3.30 -4.44 11.98
C ALA A 88 -3.20 -5.61 10.99
N ALA A 89 -2.77 -5.31 9.77
CA ALA A 89 -2.43 -6.26 8.72
C ALA A 89 -1.02 -5.95 8.19
N ASP A 90 -0.33 -6.95 7.67
CA ASP A 90 0.89 -6.80 6.87
C ASP A 90 0.80 -7.64 5.58
N LEU A 91 1.78 -7.50 4.69
CA LEU A 91 1.82 -8.21 3.41
C LEU A 91 1.70 -9.73 3.53
N GLY A 92 2.21 -10.33 4.60
CA GLY A 92 2.13 -11.78 4.80
C GLY A 92 0.69 -12.25 5.02
N GLN A 93 -0.10 -11.50 5.78
CA GLN A 93 -1.53 -11.77 6.00
C GLN A 93 -2.36 -11.45 4.76
N MET A 94 -1.93 -10.48 3.95
CA MET A 94 -2.64 -10.06 2.74
C MET A 94 -2.32 -10.91 1.50
N TYR A 95 -1.27 -11.74 1.55
CA TYR A 95 -0.73 -12.42 0.38
C TYR A 95 -1.74 -13.29 -0.37
N ASP A 96 -2.46 -14.17 0.34
CA ASP A 96 -3.43 -15.07 -0.28
C ASP A 96 -4.60 -14.27 -0.88
N LEU A 97 -5.07 -13.24 -0.18
CA LEU A 97 -6.09 -12.33 -0.71
C LEU A 97 -5.63 -11.64 -2.00
N PHE A 98 -4.39 -11.15 -2.05
CA PHE A 98 -3.84 -10.51 -3.25
C PHE A 98 -3.72 -11.49 -4.41
N CYS A 99 -3.34 -12.74 -4.13
CA CYS A 99 -3.30 -13.78 -5.13
C CYS A 99 -4.69 -14.04 -5.72
N GLU A 100 -5.70 -14.24 -4.88
CA GLU A 100 -7.07 -14.49 -5.31
C GLU A 100 -7.67 -13.29 -6.05
N LEU A 101 -7.43 -12.06 -5.58
CA LEU A 101 -7.87 -10.84 -6.26
C LEU A 101 -7.25 -10.71 -7.65
N SER A 102 -5.94 -10.91 -7.77
CA SER A 102 -5.25 -10.84 -9.06
C SER A 102 -5.78 -11.89 -10.05
N LEU A 103 -6.00 -13.12 -9.59
CA LEU A 103 -6.51 -14.22 -10.43
C LEU A 103 -7.97 -14.01 -10.85
N HIS A 104 -8.86 -13.72 -9.90
CA HIS A 104 -10.30 -13.62 -10.17
C HIS A 104 -10.68 -12.34 -10.90
N LEU A 105 -10.04 -11.22 -10.59
CA LEU A 105 -10.31 -9.94 -11.26
C LEU A 105 -9.50 -9.76 -12.55
N ARG A 106 -8.52 -10.64 -12.82
CA ARG A 106 -7.61 -10.55 -13.97
C ARG A 106 -6.90 -9.20 -14.03
N VAL A 107 -6.33 -8.79 -12.90
CA VAL A 107 -5.54 -7.55 -12.78
C VAL A 107 -4.14 -7.87 -12.30
N ASN A 108 -3.17 -7.04 -12.68
CA ASN A 108 -1.92 -6.98 -11.93
C ASN A 108 -2.23 -6.33 -10.58
N LEU A 109 -1.50 -6.71 -9.53
CA LEU A 109 -1.74 -6.18 -8.19
C LEU A 109 -0.43 -5.86 -7.50
N MET A 110 -0.24 -4.60 -7.10
CA MET A 110 0.81 -4.18 -6.19
C MET A 110 0.25 -3.95 -4.79
N GLY A 111 0.75 -4.70 -3.83
CA GLY A 111 0.57 -4.41 -2.40
C GLY A 111 1.89 -3.94 -1.80
N TYR A 112 1.83 -3.09 -0.79
CA TYR A 112 3.01 -2.62 -0.07
C TYR A 112 2.71 -2.47 1.42
N ASP A 113 3.71 -2.72 2.26
CA ASP A 113 3.63 -2.41 3.68
C ASP A 113 3.96 -0.93 3.92
N TYR A 114 3.31 -0.34 4.93
CA TYR A 114 3.68 0.99 5.40
C TYR A 114 5.04 0.97 6.11
N SER A 115 5.70 2.14 6.18
CA SER A 115 6.86 2.35 7.04
C SER A 115 6.56 1.87 8.48
N GLY A 116 7.37 0.96 9.01
CA GLY A 116 7.20 0.35 10.33
C GLY A 116 6.16 -0.78 10.42
N TYR A 117 5.63 -1.27 9.29
CA TYR A 117 4.83 -2.49 9.18
C TYR A 117 5.65 -3.64 8.58
N GLY A 118 5.30 -4.88 8.94
CA GLY A 118 5.94 -6.07 8.38
C GLY A 118 7.46 -6.02 8.48
N LYS A 119 8.14 -6.15 7.33
CA LYS A 119 9.61 -6.03 7.21
C LYS A 119 10.07 -4.67 6.67
N SER A 120 9.18 -3.68 6.66
CA SER A 120 9.48 -2.30 6.28
C SER A 120 10.12 -1.52 7.43
N ALA A 121 11.13 -0.70 7.11
CA ALA A 121 11.81 0.15 8.08
C ALA A 121 10.99 1.39 8.45
N GLY A 122 11.48 2.16 9.43
CA GLY A 122 10.91 3.45 9.80
C GLY A 122 9.78 3.35 10.83
N LYS A 123 8.87 4.33 10.80
CA LYS A 123 7.75 4.44 11.75
C LYS A 123 6.44 4.73 11.00
N PRO A 124 5.30 4.19 11.45
CA PRO A 124 4.04 4.43 10.79
C PRO A 124 3.54 5.81 11.19
N THR A 125 3.62 6.75 10.25
CA THR A 125 3.09 8.11 10.37
C THR A 125 2.34 8.44 9.10
N GLU A 126 1.33 9.30 9.17
CA GLU A 126 0.55 9.74 8.01
C GLU A 126 1.48 10.15 6.85
N GLN A 127 2.45 11.02 7.11
CA GLN A 127 3.35 11.53 6.08
C GLN A 127 4.32 10.45 5.55
N ASN A 128 4.65 9.43 6.33
CA ASN A 128 5.39 8.27 5.81
C ASN A 128 4.48 7.44 4.90
N THR A 129 3.24 7.15 5.29
CA THR A 129 2.33 6.37 4.42
C THR A 129 2.09 7.01 3.06
N TYR A 130 2.08 8.35 2.99
CA TYR A 130 2.01 9.10 1.72
C TYR A 130 3.29 8.93 0.88
N ALA A 131 4.45 8.88 1.53
CA ALA A 131 5.72 8.60 0.84
C ALA A 131 5.84 7.13 0.42
N ASP A 132 5.25 6.21 1.19
CA ASP A 132 5.26 4.77 0.93
C ASP A 132 4.43 4.45 -0.33
N ILE A 133 3.19 4.97 -0.42
CA ILE A 133 2.34 4.75 -1.61
C ILE A 133 2.93 5.38 -2.87
N GLU A 134 3.59 6.54 -2.73
CA GLU A 134 4.25 7.21 -3.84
C GLU A 134 5.45 6.40 -4.35
N ALA A 135 6.20 5.74 -3.46
CA ALA A 135 7.27 4.84 -3.87
C ALA A 135 6.73 3.60 -4.61
N ALA A 136 5.61 3.04 -4.15
CA ALA A 136 4.93 1.94 -4.82
C ALA A 136 4.41 2.34 -6.21
N TYR A 137 3.73 3.49 -6.31
CA TYR A 137 3.24 4.04 -7.58
C TYR A 137 4.39 4.33 -8.56
N ARG A 138 5.47 4.98 -8.09
CA ARG A 138 6.67 5.22 -8.91
C ARG A 138 7.28 3.92 -9.41
N CYS A 139 7.28 2.87 -8.60
CA CYS A 139 7.74 1.55 -9.04
C CYS A 139 6.87 0.98 -10.17
N LEU A 140 5.54 1.11 -10.08
CA LEU A 140 4.62 0.71 -11.18
C LEU A 140 4.93 1.44 -12.48
N GLU A 141 5.19 2.74 -12.41
CA GLU A 141 5.49 3.56 -13.57
C GLU A 141 6.88 3.23 -14.15
N GLU A 142 7.94 3.32 -13.34
CA GLU A 142 9.32 3.23 -13.80
C GLU A 142 9.76 1.81 -14.13
N LYS A 143 9.38 0.82 -13.30
CA LYS A 143 9.83 -0.57 -13.46
C LYS A 143 8.88 -1.39 -14.33
N TYR A 144 7.58 -1.17 -14.20
CA TYR A 144 6.56 -1.97 -14.86
C TYR A 144 5.90 -1.27 -16.05
N GLY A 145 6.22 0.00 -16.31
CA GLY A 145 5.68 0.76 -17.45
C GLY A 145 4.17 0.97 -17.37
N VAL A 146 3.58 0.89 -16.17
CA VAL A 146 2.13 1.03 -15.99
C VAL A 146 1.75 2.50 -16.16
N LYS A 147 0.81 2.76 -17.07
CA LYS A 147 0.28 4.10 -17.31
C LYS A 147 -0.75 4.47 -16.26
N GLU A 148 -0.83 5.76 -15.94
CA GLU A 148 -1.78 6.30 -14.95
C GLU A 148 -3.24 5.89 -15.26
N GLU A 149 -3.64 5.92 -16.54
CA GLU A 149 -4.98 5.53 -17.02
C GLU A 149 -5.32 4.03 -16.90
N ASP A 150 -4.34 3.21 -16.52
CA ASP A 150 -4.48 1.77 -16.28
C ASP A 150 -4.38 1.42 -14.78
N VAL A 151 -4.19 2.41 -13.91
CA VAL A 151 -4.08 2.22 -12.45
C VAL A 151 -5.43 2.39 -11.76
N ILE A 152 -5.77 1.38 -10.95
CA ILE A 152 -6.85 1.44 -9.96
C ILE A 152 -6.20 1.59 -8.57
N LEU A 153 -6.54 2.67 -7.85
CA LEU A 153 -6.15 2.77 -6.44
C LEU A 153 -7.19 2.10 -5.56
N TYR A 154 -6.75 1.24 -4.64
CA TYR A 154 -7.62 0.57 -3.68
C TYR A 154 -7.16 0.83 -2.25
N GLY A 155 -8.01 1.43 -1.43
CA GLY A 155 -7.71 1.71 -0.03
C GLY A 155 -8.71 1.07 0.93
N GLN A 156 -8.23 0.19 1.81
CA GLN A 156 -9.04 -0.44 2.85
C GLN A 156 -8.85 0.27 4.20
N SER A 157 -9.94 0.68 4.85
CA SER A 157 -9.90 1.27 6.21
C SER A 157 -8.86 2.39 6.31
N VAL A 158 -7.82 2.26 7.14
CA VAL A 158 -6.72 3.24 7.24
C VAL A 158 -6.01 3.50 5.91
N GLY A 159 -5.93 2.49 5.02
CA GLY A 159 -5.33 2.59 3.70
C GLY A 159 -6.05 3.57 2.76
N SER A 160 -7.30 3.93 3.06
CA SER A 160 -8.00 5.01 2.34
C SER A 160 -7.28 6.35 2.43
N GLY A 161 -6.54 6.60 3.51
CA GLY A 161 -5.74 7.81 3.72
C GLY A 161 -4.69 8.05 2.64
N PRO A 162 -3.67 7.18 2.52
CA PRO A 162 -2.67 7.30 1.46
C PRO A 162 -3.26 7.13 0.06
N THR A 163 -4.27 6.27 -0.11
CA THR A 163 -4.99 6.12 -1.40
C THR A 163 -5.57 7.44 -1.89
N LEU A 164 -6.34 8.15 -1.06
CA LEU A 164 -6.90 9.44 -1.46
C LEU A 164 -5.85 10.53 -1.59
N ASP A 165 -4.81 10.53 -0.75
CA ASP A 165 -3.70 11.47 -0.90
C ASP A 165 -3.05 11.40 -2.29
N LEU A 166 -2.77 10.17 -2.76
CA LEU A 166 -2.23 9.97 -4.08
C LEU A 166 -3.25 10.31 -5.17
N ALA A 167 -4.51 9.90 -5.00
CA ALA A 167 -5.57 10.15 -5.98
C ALA A 167 -5.75 11.64 -6.32
N THR A 168 -5.62 12.53 -5.34
CA THR A 168 -5.74 13.99 -5.58
C THR A 168 -4.64 14.57 -6.49
N ARG A 169 -3.58 13.80 -6.76
CA ARG A 169 -2.42 14.22 -7.57
C ARG A 169 -2.34 13.52 -8.92
N LEU A 170 -3.27 12.60 -9.22
CA LEU A 170 -3.27 11.79 -10.44
C LEU A 170 -4.56 12.05 -11.25
N PRO A 171 -4.54 12.99 -12.22
CA PRO A 171 -5.73 13.46 -12.93
C PRO A 171 -6.34 12.49 -13.96
N LYS A 172 -5.66 11.39 -14.29
CA LYS A 172 -6.03 10.41 -15.32
C LYS A 172 -6.27 9.00 -14.76
N LEU A 173 -6.30 8.83 -13.43
CA LEU A 173 -6.54 7.54 -12.80
C LEU A 173 -7.77 6.82 -13.38
N ARG A 174 -7.66 5.50 -13.56
CA ARG A 174 -8.79 4.69 -14.03
C ARG A 174 -9.95 4.71 -13.04
N ALA A 175 -9.63 4.48 -11.77
CA ALA A 175 -10.62 4.39 -10.69
C ALA A 175 -9.97 4.49 -9.32
N VAL A 176 -10.79 4.86 -8.32
CA VAL A 176 -10.45 4.79 -6.90
C VAL A 176 -11.53 3.95 -6.21
N VAL A 177 -11.11 2.92 -5.49
CA VAL A 177 -11.97 2.05 -4.69
C VAL A 177 -11.66 2.27 -3.21
N LEU A 178 -12.66 2.68 -2.45
CA LEU A 178 -12.56 2.89 -1.01
C LEU A 178 -13.38 1.82 -0.28
N HIS A 179 -12.69 0.88 0.36
CA HIS A 179 -13.31 -0.20 1.11
C HIS A 179 -13.35 0.15 2.59
N SER A 180 -14.57 0.38 3.12
CA SER A 180 -14.81 0.77 4.51
C SER A 180 -13.89 1.94 4.95
N PRO A 181 -13.86 3.06 4.18
CA PRO A 181 -12.91 4.14 4.42
C PRO A 181 -13.17 4.86 5.73
N ILE A 182 -12.13 5.50 6.25
CA ILE A 182 -12.26 6.44 7.36
C ILE A 182 -12.53 7.85 6.82
N ALA A 183 -13.43 8.60 7.45
CA ALA A 183 -13.65 10.01 7.11
C ALA A 183 -12.46 10.88 7.59
N SER A 184 -11.95 10.57 8.77
CA SER A 184 -10.67 11.04 9.33
C SER A 184 -10.28 10.22 10.56
N GLY A 185 -9.03 10.32 11.01
CA GLY A 185 -8.54 9.57 12.17
C GLY A 185 -9.33 9.85 13.45
N LEU A 186 -9.60 11.13 13.75
CA LEU A 186 -10.43 11.49 14.91
C LEU A 186 -11.86 10.97 14.81
N ARG A 187 -12.43 10.92 13.60
CA ARG A 187 -13.80 10.44 13.37
C ARG A 187 -13.98 8.94 13.56
N VAL A 188 -12.89 8.18 13.55
CA VAL A 188 -12.90 6.76 13.96
C VAL A 188 -13.10 6.64 15.47
N MET A 189 -12.47 7.52 16.25
CA MET A 189 -12.48 7.45 17.71
C MET A 189 -13.69 8.17 18.33
N TYR A 190 -14.11 9.28 17.74
CA TYR A 190 -15.15 10.15 18.29
C TYR A 190 -16.04 10.74 17.18
N PRO A 191 -17.36 10.91 17.42
CA PRO A 191 -18.29 11.49 16.44
C PRO A 191 -18.15 13.01 16.34
N VAL A 192 -17.01 13.49 15.85
CA VAL A 192 -16.74 14.93 15.68
C VAL A 192 -17.33 15.47 14.38
N LYS A 193 -17.98 16.64 14.47
CA LYS A 193 -18.62 17.30 13.31
C LYS A 193 -17.65 18.13 12.46
N LYS A 194 -16.53 18.57 13.04
CA LYS A 194 -15.54 19.45 12.39
C LYS A 194 -14.22 18.72 12.17
N THR A 195 -13.51 19.07 11.10
CA THR A 195 -12.14 18.59 10.88
C THR A 195 -11.15 19.51 11.58
N TYR A 196 -10.25 18.94 12.37
CA TYR A 196 -9.27 19.70 13.15
C TYR A 196 -7.90 19.68 12.47
N TRP A 197 -7.08 20.69 12.77
CA TRP A 197 -5.75 20.82 12.15
C TRP A 197 -4.81 19.65 12.48
N PHE A 198 -4.95 19.05 13.67
CA PHE A 198 -4.19 17.90 14.16
C PHE A 198 -4.81 16.54 13.81
N ASP A 199 -5.93 16.53 13.09
CA ASP A 199 -6.52 15.28 12.58
C ASP A 199 -5.65 14.69 11.46
N ILE A 200 -5.66 13.37 11.35
CA ILE A 200 -4.91 12.63 10.31
C ILE A 200 -5.90 12.08 9.27
N TYR A 201 -5.42 11.87 8.04
CA TYR A 201 -6.20 11.27 6.96
C TYR A 201 -7.56 11.94 6.78
N LYS A 202 -7.55 13.27 6.58
CA LYS A 202 -8.73 14.12 6.40
C LYS A 202 -9.44 13.81 5.07
N ASN A 203 -9.86 12.56 4.87
CA ASN A 203 -10.39 12.02 3.64
C ASN A 203 -11.68 12.72 3.22
N ILE A 204 -12.49 13.14 4.19
CA ILE A 204 -13.68 13.97 3.94
C ILE A 204 -13.34 15.29 3.23
N ASP A 205 -12.15 15.85 3.49
CA ASP A 205 -11.68 17.08 2.84
C ASP A 205 -10.94 16.78 1.52
N LYS A 206 -10.38 15.56 1.37
CA LYS A 206 -9.61 15.14 0.18
C LYS A 206 -10.47 14.61 -0.96
N ILE A 207 -11.54 13.88 -0.66
CA ILE A 207 -12.39 13.23 -1.68
C ILE A 207 -12.92 14.21 -2.75
N PRO A 208 -13.30 15.47 -2.44
CA PRO A 208 -13.76 16.42 -3.45
C PRO A 208 -12.65 16.93 -4.37
N LEU A 209 -11.38 16.73 -3.99
CA LEU A 209 -10.21 17.15 -4.78
C LEU A 209 -9.76 16.09 -5.80
N VAL A 210 -10.33 14.89 -5.74
CA VAL A 210 -10.06 13.84 -6.73
C VAL A 210 -10.73 14.23 -8.04
N ASN A 211 -9.97 14.20 -9.13
CA ASN A 211 -10.46 14.57 -10.43
C ASN A 211 -11.22 13.41 -11.08
N TRP A 212 -12.56 13.48 -11.04
CA TRP A 212 -13.45 12.55 -11.71
C TRP A 212 -13.76 13.06 -13.12
N ASN A 213 -12.76 13.13 -13.99
CA ASN A 213 -13.00 13.40 -15.40
C ASN A 213 -13.77 12.21 -15.99
N CYS A 214 -15.10 12.27 -15.92
CA CYS A 214 -16.03 11.41 -16.65
C CYS A 214 -16.28 11.97 -18.05
#